data_AF-A0A1D2M2S9-F1
#
_entry.id   AF-A0A1D2M2S9-F1
#
_cell.length_a   1.000
_cell.length_b   1.000
_cell.length_c   1.000
_cell.angle_alpha   90.00
_cell.angle_beta   90.00
_cell.angle_gamma   90.00
#
_symmetry.space_group_name_H-M   'P 1'
#
loop_
_entity.id
_entity.type
_entity.pdbx_description
1 polymer ?
#
loop_
_entity_poly.entity_id
_entity_poly.type
_entity_poly.pdbx_seq_one_letter_code
_entity_poly.pdbx_strand_id
1 'polypeptide(L)'
;MADTQCPCYGNTNDWKCSLTKPPGVPPPYVPAGTRPGWINTKGLVQKVIVECRNSAMHSVIKFQISSSFVMEWYDRGADFKKYTLTYYGIDKSCEITDLVNHRRFLRRLKVDTVTLENLIVGNVINIYGREMTVTEYADSCTKQFLEPKQERTFLLVRPHAVQCLGQIYEILARNFRILRCRMAWFTEEAAKAFYQQYSAESFFKTHSPCNICSCGRICTCCENAIQRLMELAGDIDPGKAKLKNAMSLRAVYGQNIVFGGVDISESPECVVRDTAFFFTDCRLMLPRMAPVAMIGKCSSLGIIKLMLCE
;
A
#
# COMPACT_ATOMS: atom_id res chain seq x y z
N MET A 1 -57.46 -5.03 22.68
CA MET A 1 -57.15 -4.77 21.26
C MET A 1 -55.64 -4.74 21.15
N ALA A 2 -55.05 -5.84 20.68
CA ALA A 2 -53.62 -6.06 20.75
C ALA A 2 -52.90 -5.58 19.48
N ASP A 3 -51.75 -4.96 19.72
CA ASP A 3 -50.47 -5.12 19.04
C ASP A 3 -50.14 -4.46 17.67
N THR A 4 -49.18 -3.52 17.82
CA THR A 4 -47.88 -3.40 17.12
C THR A 4 -47.76 -2.95 15.65
N GLN A 5 -47.21 -1.73 15.50
CA GLN A 5 -46.14 -1.22 14.61
C GLN A 5 -45.86 -1.87 13.23
N CYS A 6 -45.70 -1.02 12.20
CA CYS A 6 -44.37 -0.81 11.57
C CYS A 6 -44.36 0.42 10.62
N PRO A 7 -43.43 1.39 10.75
CA PRO A 7 -43.26 2.52 9.84
C PRO A 7 -42.17 2.19 8.79
N CYS A 8 -42.52 1.43 7.77
CA CYS A 8 -41.64 1.10 6.64
C CYS A 8 -42.35 1.45 5.31
N TYR A 9 -42.43 2.73 4.96
CA TYR A 9 -42.77 3.16 3.60
C TYR A 9 -41.62 4.02 3.05
N GLY A 10 -40.59 3.30 2.63
CA GLY A 10 -39.42 3.83 1.95
C GLY A 10 -38.61 2.67 1.40
N ASN A 11 -38.85 2.33 0.13
CA ASN A 11 -38.11 1.37 -0.68
C ASN A 11 -38.11 -0.10 -0.22
N THR A 12 -39.00 -0.91 -0.79
CA THR A 12 -38.66 -2.16 -1.51
C THR A 12 -39.91 -2.80 -2.10
N ASN A 13 -39.77 -3.35 -3.31
CA ASN A 13 -40.79 -4.05 -4.08
C ASN A 13 -41.25 -5.35 -3.40
N ASP A 14 -42.37 -5.32 -2.68
CA ASP A 14 -43.07 -6.55 -2.25
C ASP A 14 -44.46 -6.64 -2.89
N TRP A 15 -44.64 -7.64 -3.75
CA TRP A 15 -45.79 -7.83 -4.65
C TRP A 15 -46.91 -8.68 -4.04
N LYS A 16 -47.07 -8.63 -2.72
CA LYS A 16 -48.12 -9.38 -2.02
C LYS A 16 -49.00 -8.44 -1.20
N CYS A 17 -49.97 -7.83 -1.87
CA CYS A 17 -51.20 -7.43 -1.20
C CYS A 17 -52.37 -7.52 -2.19
N SER A 18 -52.90 -8.74 -2.29
CA SER A 18 -54.22 -9.00 -2.87
C SER A 18 -55.24 -8.52 -1.85
N LEU A 19 -56.04 -7.49 -2.17
CA LEU A 19 -57.45 -7.31 -1.80
C LEU A 19 -57.91 -5.88 -2.17
N THR A 20 -59.02 -5.80 -2.89
CA THR A 20 -59.80 -4.61 -3.30
C THR A 20 -59.32 -3.81 -4.53
N LYS A 21 -59.87 -4.13 -5.71
CA LYS A 21 -60.06 -3.15 -6.81
C LYS A 21 -61.56 -2.84 -6.92
N PRO A 22 -61.98 -1.56 -7.03
CA PRO A 22 -63.38 -1.22 -7.32
C PRO A 22 -63.75 -1.54 -8.79
N PRO A 23 -65.02 -1.88 -9.08
CA PRO A 23 -65.46 -2.29 -10.42
C PRO A 23 -65.61 -1.09 -11.35
N GLY A 24 -65.08 -1.17 -12.58
CA GLY A 24 -65.39 -0.21 -13.66
C GLY A 24 -64.23 0.36 -14.47
N VAL A 25 -62.97 0.01 -14.18
CA VAL A 25 -61.81 0.51 -14.97
C VAL A 25 -61.22 -0.65 -15.80
N PRO A 26 -61.21 -0.58 -17.15
CA PRO A 26 -60.55 -1.59 -17.97
C PRO A 26 -59.04 -1.56 -17.70
N PRO A 27 -58.36 -2.72 -17.66
CA PRO A 27 -56.92 -2.77 -17.44
C PRO A 27 -56.17 -2.06 -18.59
N PRO A 28 -55.01 -1.45 -18.31
CA PRO A 28 -54.20 -0.82 -19.34
C PRO A 28 -53.77 -1.85 -20.39
N TYR A 29 -53.89 -1.47 -21.67
CA TYR A 29 -53.50 -2.28 -22.82
C TYR A 29 -51.99 -2.56 -22.78
N VAL A 30 -51.62 -3.84 -22.63
CA VAL A 30 -50.24 -4.31 -22.73
C VAL A 30 -50.05 -4.85 -24.16
N PRO A 31 -49.12 -4.31 -24.97
CA PRO A 31 -48.87 -4.82 -26.31
C PRO A 31 -48.43 -6.29 -26.25
N ALA A 32 -48.88 -7.10 -27.22
CA ALA A 32 -48.52 -8.50 -27.34
C ALA A 32 -46.99 -8.65 -27.51
N GLY A 33 -46.30 -9.00 -26.42
CA GLY A 33 -44.85 -9.17 -26.40
C GLY A 33 -44.22 -9.31 -25.02
N THR A 34 -44.92 -8.99 -23.93
CA THR A 34 -44.38 -9.10 -22.56
C THR A 34 -45.20 -10.08 -21.71
N ARG A 35 -44.87 -11.37 -21.83
CA ARG A 35 -45.20 -12.34 -20.76
C ARG A 35 -44.16 -12.17 -19.63
N PRO A 36 -44.57 -12.06 -18.36
CA PRO A 36 -43.66 -12.13 -17.23
C PRO A 36 -43.31 -13.60 -16.99
N GLY A 37 -42.16 -14.01 -17.52
CA GLY A 37 -41.67 -15.38 -17.39
C GLY A 37 -40.15 -15.37 -17.42
N TRP A 38 -39.56 -15.75 -16.29
CA TRP A 38 -38.14 -16.08 -16.12
C TRP A 38 -37.17 -14.93 -16.44
N ILE A 39 -36.73 -14.22 -15.40
CA ILE A 39 -35.48 -13.46 -15.47
C ILE A 39 -34.37 -14.49 -15.68
N ASN A 40 -33.97 -14.66 -16.94
CA ASN A 40 -32.78 -15.40 -17.32
C ASN A 40 -31.56 -14.60 -16.83
N THR A 41 -30.99 -15.00 -15.69
CA THR A 41 -29.80 -14.39 -15.08
C THR A 41 -28.56 -14.43 -15.98
N LYS A 42 -28.60 -15.12 -17.13
CA LYS A 42 -27.52 -15.09 -18.13
C LYS A 42 -27.52 -13.83 -19.00
N GLY A 43 -28.67 -13.18 -19.18
CA GLY A 43 -28.81 -12.03 -20.10
C GLY A 43 -28.36 -10.69 -19.51
N LEU A 44 -28.51 -10.49 -18.19
CA LEU A 44 -28.06 -9.27 -17.51
C LEU A 44 -26.54 -9.20 -17.37
N VAL A 45 -25.88 -10.36 -17.22
CA VAL A 45 -24.42 -10.44 -17.32
C VAL A 45 -23.97 -10.07 -18.74
N GLN A 46 -24.67 -10.54 -19.78
CA GLN A 46 -24.35 -10.19 -21.17
C GLN A 46 -24.68 -8.73 -21.54
N LYS A 47 -25.73 -8.13 -20.99
CA LYS A 47 -26.11 -6.75 -21.34
C LYS A 47 -25.17 -5.70 -20.74
N VAL A 48 -24.58 -5.98 -19.56
CA VAL A 48 -23.49 -5.15 -19.00
C VAL A 48 -22.19 -5.32 -19.79
N ILE A 49 -21.97 -6.49 -20.42
CA ILE A 49 -20.79 -6.75 -21.26
C ILE A 49 -20.84 -5.99 -22.60
N VAL A 50 -22.03 -5.64 -23.13
CA VAL A 50 -22.16 -5.09 -24.49
C VAL A 50 -22.11 -3.55 -24.56
N GLU A 51 -22.33 -2.83 -23.45
CA GLU A 51 -22.26 -1.36 -23.42
C GLU A 51 -20.90 -0.77 -23.00
N CYS A 52 -19.85 -1.60 -22.86
CA CYS A 52 -18.52 -1.14 -22.45
C CYS A 52 -17.61 -0.84 -23.66
N ARG A 53 -17.88 0.27 -24.37
CA ARG A 53 -16.94 0.81 -25.39
C ARG A 53 -15.87 1.76 -24.82
N ASN A 54 -15.86 2.02 -23.52
CA ASN A 54 -14.82 2.82 -22.86
C ASN A 54 -13.84 1.91 -22.10
N SER A 55 -12.59 1.88 -22.57
CA SER A 55 -11.47 1.09 -22.02
C SER A 55 -11.24 1.31 -20.52
N ALA A 56 -11.56 2.52 -20.02
CA ALA A 56 -11.43 2.89 -18.61
C ALA A 56 -12.53 2.31 -17.70
N MET A 57 -13.72 2.02 -18.22
CA MET A 57 -14.81 1.44 -17.41
C MET A 57 -14.68 -0.08 -17.30
N HIS A 58 -14.18 -0.73 -18.35
CA HIS A 58 -13.93 -2.15 -18.38
C HIS A 58 -12.78 -2.57 -17.43
N SER A 59 -11.75 -1.72 -17.28
CA SER A 59 -10.69 -1.91 -16.29
C SER A 59 -11.20 -1.76 -14.85
N VAL A 60 -12.08 -0.79 -14.60
CA VAL A 60 -12.69 -0.57 -13.28
C VAL A 60 -13.59 -1.75 -12.86
N ILE A 61 -14.42 -2.28 -13.77
CA ILE A 61 -15.29 -3.43 -13.50
C ILE A 61 -14.47 -4.72 -13.30
N LYS A 62 -13.42 -4.94 -14.09
CA LYS A 62 -12.54 -6.13 -13.96
C LYS A 62 -11.81 -6.16 -12.61
N PHE A 63 -11.35 -5.00 -12.11
CA PHE A 63 -10.72 -4.89 -10.78
C PHE A 63 -11.69 -5.20 -9.64
N GLN A 64 -12.95 -4.76 -9.76
CA GLN A 64 -13.97 -5.02 -8.74
C GLN A 64 -14.26 -6.53 -8.58
N ILE A 65 -13.83 -7.34 -9.55
CA ILE A 65 -14.01 -8.79 -9.59
C ILE A 65 -12.70 -9.51 -9.21
N SER A 66 -11.55 -9.13 -9.79
CA SER A 66 -10.26 -9.80 -9.51
C SER A 66 -9.03 -8.95 -9.86
N SER A 67 -7.96 -9.11 -9.07
CA SER A 67 -6.62 -8.53 -9.28
C SER A 67 -5.58 -9.63 -9.40
N SER A 68 -4.69 -9.55 -10.38
CA SER A 68 -3.72 -10.60 -10.68
C SER A 68 -2.27 -10.13 -10.49
N PHE A 69 -1.45 -10.99 -9.89
CA PHE A 69 -0.06 -10.73 -9.53
C PHE A 69 0.82 -11.90 -9.95
N VAL A 70 2.06 -11.62 -10.35
CA VAL A 70 3.09 -12.65 -10.52
C VAL A 70 3.83 -12.79 -9.20
N MET A 71 4.05 -14.04 -8.79
CA MET A 71 4.76 -14.42 -7.59
C MET A 71 5.90 -15.37 -7.92
N GLU A 72 7.01 -15.20 -7.25
CA GLU A 72 8.15 -16.11 -7.30
C GLU A 72 8.29 -16.85 -5.97
N TRP A 73 8.45 -18.16 -6.06
CA TRP A 73 8.76 -19.00 -4.92
C TRP A 73 10.07 -19.72 -5.16
N TYR A 74 10.98 -19.59 -4.20
CA TYR A 74 12.25 -20.29 -4.18
C TYR A 74 12.10 -21.57 -3.34
N ASP A 75 12.29 -22.71 -4.00
CA ASP A 75 12.30 -24.01 -3.34
C ASP A 75 13.76 -24.40 -3.04
N ARG A 76 14.05 -24.92 -1.84
CA ARG A 76 15.43 -25.25 -1.43
C ARG A 76 16.08 -26.31 -2.31
N GLY A 77 15.30 -27.06 -3.09
CA GLY A 77 15.76 -28.11 -4.00
C GLY A 77 15.53 -27.87 -5.49
N ALA A 78 15.09 -26.67 -5.92
CA ALA A 78 14.79 -26.40 -7.33
C ALA A 78 15.07 -24.95 -7.75
N ASP A 79 14.97 -24.68 -9.07
CA ASP A 79 14.97 -23.34 -9.65
C ASP A 79 13.76 -22.50 -9.21
N PHE A 80 13.85 -21.18 -9.42
CA PHE A 80 12.76 -20.23 -9.18
C PHE A 80 11.50 -20.62 -9.96
N LYS A 81 10.39 -20.85 -9.25
CA LYS A 81 9.09 -21.12 -9.86
C LYS A 81 8.25 -19.85 -9.85
N LYS A 82 7.65 -19.55 -11.01
CA LYS A 82 6.74 -18.43 -11.21
C LYS A 82 5.30 -18.89 -11.14
N TYR A 83 4.50 -18.19 -10.36
CA TYR A 83 3.08 -18.43 -10.17
C TYR A 83 2.31 -17.15 -10.47
N THR A 84 1.08 -17.29 -10.95
CA THR A 84 0.12 -16.20 -11.01
C THR A 84 -0.85 -16.36 -9.86
N LEU A 85 -0.92 -15.35 -8.99
CA LEU A 85 -1.94 -15.23 -7.96
C LEU A 85 -3.06 -14.33 -8.44
N THR A 86 -4.28 -14.84 -8.43
CA THR A 86 -5.50 -14.08 -8.69
C THR A 86 -6.24 -13.87 -7.38
N TYR A 87 -6.36 -12.62 -6.94
CA TYR A 87 -7.09 -12.21 -5.74
C TYR A 87 -8.46 -11.68 -6.10
N TYR A 88 -9.51 -12.20 -5.47
CA TYR A 88 -10.89 -11.80 -5.67
C TYR A 88 -11.32 -10.86 -4.54
N GLY A 89 -11.54 -9.58 -4.87
CA GLY A 89 -11.82 -8.55 -3.88
C GLY A 89 -13.16 -8.72 -3.15
N ILE A 90 -14.14 -9.35 -3.79
CA ILE A 90 -15.52 -9.50 -3.27
C ILE A 90 -15.57 -10.46 -2.08
N ASP A 91 -14.98 -11.64 -2.22
CA ASP A 91 -15.00 -12.69 -1.19
C ASP A 91 -13.66 -12.83 -0.46
N LYS A 92 -12.67 -11.99 -0.79
CA LYS A 92 -11.32 -12.00 -0.23
C LYS A 92 -10.63 -13.36 -0.40
N SER A 93 -10.90 -14.05 -1.50
CA SER A 93 -10.29 -15.34 -1.82
C SER A 93 -9.14 -15.18 -2.82
N CYS A 94 -8.23 -16.16 -2.85
CA CYS A 94 -7.14 -16.20 -3.82
C CYS A 94 -7.08 -17.56 -4.53
N GLU A 95 -6.68 -17.54 -5.80
CA GLU A 95 -6.34 -18.72 -6.60
C GLU A 95 -4.89 -18.58 -7.07
N ILE A 96 -4.14 -19.68 -7.10
CA ILE A 96 -2.75 -19.68 -7.57
C ILE A 96 -2.61 -20.68 -8.72
N THR A 97 -2.06 -20.22 -9.83
CA THR A 97 -1.75 -21.04 -11.00
C THR A 97 -0.26 -20.99 -11.30
N ASP A 98 0.30 -22.10 -11.77
CA ASP A 98 1.65 -22.15 -12.32
C ASP A 98 1.68 -21.35 -13.62
N LEU A 99 2.62 -20.41 -13.74
CA LEU A 99 2.73 -19.54 -14.92
C LEU A 99 3.13 -20.33 -16.17
N VAL A 100 3.97 -21.36 -16.02
CA VAL A 100 4.54 -22.12 -17.15
C VAL A 100 3.60 -23.24 -17.57
N ASN A 101 3.15 -24.03 -16.61
CA ASN A 101 2.35 -25.22 -16.90
C ASN A 101 0.84 -24.93 -16.98
N HIS A 102 0.42 -23.73 -16.59
CA HIS A 102 -0.98 -23.34 -16.42
C HIS A 102 -1.78 -24.32 -15.54
N ARG A 103 -1.08 -25.05 -14.66
CA ARG A 103 -1.69 -25.98 -13.71
C ARG A 103 -2.06 -25.22 -12.46
N ARG A 104 -3.25 -25.49 -11.93
CA ARG A 104 -3.68 -24.91 -10.66
C ARG A 104 -2.83 -25.47 -9.53
N PHE A 105 -2.19 -24.57 -8.80
CA PHE A 105 -1.40 -24.90 -7.62
C PHE A 105 -2.26 -24.82 -6.36
N LEU A 106 -3.06 -23.76 -6.22
CA LEU A 106 -4.03 -23.57 -5.15
C LEU A 106 -5.39 -23.25 -5.76
N ARG A 107 -6.42 -24.04 -5.43
CA ARG A 107 -7.81 -23.74 -5.80
C ARG A 107 -8.29 -22.52 -5.01
N ARG A 108 -9.19 -21.72 -5.61
CA ARG A 108 -9.84 -20.57 -4.97
C ARG A 108 -10.20 -20.85 -3.51
N LEU A 109 -9.53 -20.16 -2.61
CA LEU A 109 -9.63 -20.35 -1.17
C LEU A 109 -9.35 -19.02 -0.46
N LYS A 110 -10.02 -18.78 0.65
CA LYS A 110 -9.72 -17.65 1.51
C LYS A 110 -8.50 -17.98 2.36
N VAL A 111 -7.47 -17.14 2.26
CA VAL A 111 -6.24 -17.26 3.03
C VAL A 111 -6.03 -15.95 3.76
N ASP A 112 -6.03 -15.99 5.10
CA ASP A 112 -6.05 -14.76 5.90
C ASP A 112 -4.77 -13.92 5.76
N THR A 113 -3.64 -14.55 5.44
CA THR A 113 -2.38 -13.84 5.16
C THR A 113 -2.40 -13.06 3.84
N VAL A 114 -3.29 -13.44 2.91
CA VAL A 114 -3.42 -12.83 1.58
C VAL A 114 -4.52 -11.78 1.62
N THR A 115 -4.13 -10.54 1.90
CA THR A 115 -5.00 -9.36 1.79
C THR A 115 -4.53 -8.47 0.66
N LEU A 116 -5.43 -7.65 0.10
CA LEU A 116 -5.07 -6.66 -0.91
C LEU A 116 -3.98 -5.68 -0.41
N GLU A 117 -3.99 -5.38 0.89
CA GLU A 117 -2.99 -4.55 1.56
C GLU A 117 -1.60 -5.20 1.58
N ASN A 118 -1.52 -6.53 1.61
CA ASN A 118 -0.27 -7.28 1.59
C ASN A 118 0.22 -7.56 0.16
N LEU A 119 -0.65 -7.50 -0.84
CA LEU A 119 -0.34 -7.71 -2.26
C LEU A 119 0.32 -6.49 -2.89
N ILE A 120 1.52 -6.20 -2.43
CA ILE A 120 2.36 -5.10 -2.90
C ILE A 120 3.59 -5.69 -3.58
N VAL A 121 3.97 -5.14 -4.73
CA VAL A 121 5.18 -5.56 -5.45
C VAL A 121 6.40 -5.47 -4.52
N GLY A 122 7.21 -6.53 -4.49
CA GLY A 122 8.38 -6.72 -3.63
C GLY A 122 8.07 -7.22 -2.21
N ASN A 123 6.80 -7.39 -1.83
CA ASN A 123 6.43 -7.96 -0.53
C ASN A 123 6.51 -9.49 -0.56
N VAL A 124 6.84 -10.09 0.58
CA VAL A 124 6.87 -11.54 0.77
C VAL A 124 5.65 -11.97 1.57
N ILE A 125 4.88 -12.92 1.04
CA ILE A 125 3.63 -13.40 1.63
C ILE A 125 3.79 -14.89 1.90
N ASN A 126 3.43 -15.31 3.12
CA ASN A 126 3.40 -16.72 3.46
C ASN A 126 2.03 -17.32 3.11
N ILE A 127 2.04 -18.33 2.24
CA ILE A 127 0.85 -19.08 1.84
C ILE A 127 1.12 -20.56 2.14
N TYR A 128 0.43 -21.12 3.14
CA TYR A 128 0.58 -22.51 3.59
C TYR A 128 2.04 -22.95 3.86
N GLY A 129 2.84 -22.09 4.50
CA GLY A 129 4.23 -22.38 4.84
C GLY A 129 5.22 -22.12 3.70
N ARG A 130 4.77 -21.54 2.59
CA ARG A 130 5.61 -21.13 1.47
C ARG A 130 5.70 -19.62 1.42
N GLU A 131 6.92 -19.11 1.50
CA GLU A 131 7.22 -17.68 1.36
C GLU A 131 7.31 -17.32 -0.13
N MET A 132 6.25 -16.68 -0.64
CA MET A 132 6.15 -16.27 -2.02
C MET A 132 6.39 -14.77 -2.12
N THR A 133 7.26 -14.34 -3.03
CA THR A 133 7.55 -12.92 -3.25
C THR A 133 6.70 -12.40 -4.40
N VAL A 134 5.96 -11.32 -4.19
CA VAL A 134 5.23 -10.63 -5.26
C VAL A 134 6.26 -9.89 -6.12
N THR A 135 6.38 -10.23 -7.40
CA THR A 135 7.42 -9.63 -8.27
C THR A 135 6.88 -8.55 -9.18
N GLU A 136 5.68 -8.74 -9.73
CA GLU A 136 5.05 -7.77 -10.64
C GLU A 136 3.53 -7.99 -10.70
N TYR A 137 2.84 -7.06 -11.36
CA TYR A 137 1.43 -7.24 -11.69
C TYR A 137 1.30 -8.15 -12.91
N ALA A 138 0.39 -9.11 -12.87
CA ALA A 138 0.17 -10.01 -14.01
C ALA A 138 -0.69 -9.37 -15.12
N ASP A 139 -1.45 -8.32 -14.79
CA ASP A 139 -2.34 -7.62 -15.73
C ASP A 139 -2.09 -6.09 -15.70
N SER A 140 -2.04 -5.46 -16.87
CA SER A 140 -1.91 -3.99 -17.00
C SER A 140 -3.05 -3.23 -16.31
N CYS A 141 -4.24 -3.82 -16.26
CA CYS A 141 -5.39 -3.27 -15.57
C CYS A 141 -5.15 -3.18 -14.05
N THR A 142 -4.64 -4.25 -13.45
CA THR A 142 -4.29 -4.30 -12.02
C THR A 142 -3.21 -3.26 -11.72
N LYS A 143 -2.20 -3.18 -12.60
CA LYS A 143 -1.12 -2.19 -12.49
C LYS A 143 -1.66 -0.76 -12.47
N GLN A 144 -2.41 -0.34 -13.49
CA GLN A 144 -2.94 1.04 -13.58
C GLN A 144 -3.79 1.45 -12.37
N PHE A 145 -4.49 0.50 -11.76
CA PHE A 145 -5.35 0.78 -10.63
C PHE A 145 -4.63 0.76 -9.27
N LEU A 146 -3.72 -0.19 -9.04
CA LEU A 146 -3.04 -0.37 -7.75
C LEU A 146 -1.72 0.40 -7.64
N GLU A 147 -0.99 0.61 -8.73
CA GLU A 147 0.28 1.33 -8.74
C GLU A 147 0.19 2.74 -8.09
N PRO A 148 -0.82 3.60 -8.38
CA PRO A 148 -0.94 4.89 -7.69
C PRO A 148 -1.27 4.74 -6.20
N LYS A 149 -1.93 3.65 -5.79
CA LYS A 149 -2.28 3.37 -4.39
C LYS A 149 -1.12 2.82 -3.57
N GLN A 150 -0.06 2.37 -4.24
CA GLN A 150 1.09 1.74 -3.64
C GLN A 150 2.35 2.59 -3.83
N GLU A 151 2.18 3.92 -3.86
CA GLU A 151 3.30 4.85 -3.95
C GLU A 151 4.24 4.67 -2.74
N ARG A 152 5.53 4.64 -3.03
CA ARG A 152 6.58 4.52 -2.01
C ARG A 152 7.13 5.91 -1.71
N THR A 153 7.51 6.11 -0.46
CA THR A 153 8.24 7.31 -0.05
C THR A 153 9.36 6.94 0.91
N PHE A 154 10.27 7.87 1.09
CA PHE A 154 11.46 7.70 1.90
C PHE A 154 11.60 8.85 2.90
N LEU A 155 11.80 8.49 4.17
CA LEU A 155 12.05 9.42 5.26
C LEU A 155 13.40 9.07 5.92
N LEU A 156 14.22 10.10 6.08
CA LEU A 156 15.45 10.05 6.86
C LEU A 156 15.28 10.87 8.13
N VAL A 157 15.43 10.22 9.28
CA VAL A 157 15.47 10.90 10.58
C VAL A 157 16.90 11.35 10.86
N ARG A 158 17.08 12.67 11.02
CA ARG A 158 18.39 13.26 11.32
C ARG A 158 18.84 12.88 12.74
N PRO A 159 20.15 12.89 13.02
CA PRO A 159 20.72 12.41 14.28
C PRO A 159 20.10 12.98 15.56
N HIS A 160 19.86 14.29 15.60
CA HIS A 160 19.29 14.97 16.77
C HIS A 160 17.84 14.58 17.07
N ALA A 161 17.11 14.07 16.08
CA ALA A 161 15.73 13.60 16.22
C ALA A 161 15.64 12.09 16.50
N VAL A 162 16.76 11.35 16.48
CA VAL A 162 16.76 9.89 16.74
C VAL A 162 16.32 9.55 18.16
N GLN A 163 16.57 10.43 19.13
CA GLN A 163 16.04 10.27 20.50
C GLN A 163 14.50 10.20 20.54
N CYS A 164 13.82 10.80 19.56
CA CYS A 164 12.36 10.78 19.41
C CYS A 164 11.88 9.76 18.37
N LEU A 165 12.75 8.84 17.93
CA LEU A 165 12.44 7.91 16.84
C LEU A 165 11.21 7.05 17.11
N GLY A 166 10.97 6.65 18.37
CA GLY A 166 9.76 5.90 18.74
C GLY A 166 8.47 6.67 18.45
N GLN A 167 8.43 7.96 18.78
CA GLN A 167 7.28 8.84 18.54
C GLN A 167 7.08 9.09 17.04
N ILE A 168 8.18 9.36 16.31
CA ILE A 168 8.14 9.52 14.85
C ILE A 168 7.64 8.22 14.20
N TYR A 169 8.14 7.07 14.63
CA TYR A 169 7.69 5.76 14.12
C TYR A 169 6.20 5.54 14.37
N GLU A 170 5.70 5.87 15.55
CA GLU A 170 4.27 5.74 15.88
C GLU A 170 3.40 6.62 14.99
N ILE A 171 3.80 7.89 14.78
CA ILE A 171 3.09 8.80 13.87
C ILE A 171 3.09 8.24 12.44
N LEU A 172 4.23 7.72 11.98
CA LEU A 172 4.31 7.12 10.64
C LEU A 172 3.49 5.84 10.53
N ALA A 173 3.53 4.95 11.52
CA ALA A 173 2.78 3.70 11.52
C ALA A 173 1.25 3.92 11.49
N ARG A 174 0.77 5.04 12.04
CA ARG A 174 -0.65 5.42 11.99
C ARG A 174 -1.10 5.93 10.63
N ASN A 175 -0.20 6.56 9.86
CA ASN A 175 -0.53 7.24 8.61
C ASN A 175 -0.05 6.47 7.35
N PHE A 176 0.97 5.64 7.50
CA PHE A 176 1.64 4.94 6.42
C PHE A 176 1.93 3.49 6.81
N ARG A 177 2.05 2.63 5.80
CA ARG A 177 2.55 1.28 5.99
C ARG A 177 4.06 1.27 5.88
N ILE A 178 4.75 0.92 6.96
CA ILE A 178 6.21 0.87 7.00
C ILE A 178 6.68 -0.41 6.30
N LEU A 179 7.46 -0.26 5.22
CA LEU A 179 7.97 -1.37 4.42
C LEU A 179 9.31 -1.90 4.96
N ARG A 180 10.26 -0.98 5.16
CA ARG A 180 11.61 -1.29 5.60
C ARG A 180 12.05 -0.20 6.57
N CYS A 181 12.69 -0.59 7.66
CA CYS A 181 13.28 0.34 8.60
C CYS A 181 14.71 -0.11 8.91
N ARG A 182 15.66 0.82 8.96
CA ARG A 182 17.06 0.52 9.22
C ARG A 182 17.73 1.67 9.96
N MET A 183 18.49 1.33 11.00
CA MET A 183 19.45 2.26 11.61
C MET A 183 20.86 1.95 11.11
N ALA A 184 21.63 2.98 10.77
CA ALA A 184 23.06 2.86 10.48
C ALA A 184 23.80 4.14 10.84
N TRP A 185 25.12 4.01 11.05
CA TRP A 185 26.02 5.16 11.10
C TRP A 185 26.45 5.54 9.69
N PHE A 186 26.37 6.83 9.36
CA PHE A 186 26.98 7.35 8.16
C PHE A 186 28.48 7.55 8.38
N THR A 187 29.29 7.02 7.46
CA THR A 187 30.66 7.52 7.29
C THR A 187 30.61 8.85 6.54
N GLU A 188 31.65 9.67 6.67
CA GLU A 188 31.77 10.93 5.95
C GLU A 188 31.65 10.72 4.43
N GLU A 189 32.27 9.66 3.91
CA GLU A 189 32.17 9.27 2.50
C GLU A 189 30.74 8.91 2.07
N ALA A 190 29.98 8.18 2.90
CA ALA A 190 28.57 7.91 2.63
C ALA A 190 27.74 9.18 2.63
N ALA A 191 27.96 10.06 3.60
CA ALA A 191 27.21 11.31 3.70
C ALA A 191 27.47 12.18 2.47
N LYS A 192 28.73 12.33 2.07
CA LYS A 192 29.11 13.06 0.85
C LYS A 192 28.47 12.45 -0.39
N ALA A 193 28.51 11.13 -0.54
CA ALA A 193 27.91 10.44 -1.69
C ALA A 193 26.38 10.60 -1.73
N PHE A 194 25.70 10.53 -0.59
CA PHE A 194 24.25 10.70 -0.50
C PHE A 194 23.82 12.13 -0.85
N TYR A 195 24.51 13.12 -0.29
CA TYR A 195 24.19 14.54 -0.49
C TYR A 195 24.85 15.16 -1.74
N GLN A 196 25.60 14.40 -2.54
CA GLN A 196 26.32 14.89 -3.72
C GLN A 196 25.40 15.61 -4.71
N GLN A 197 24.15 15.17 -4.83
CA GLN A 197 23.15 15.79 -5.69
C GLN A 197 22.77 17.22 -5.26
N TYR A 198 22.89 17.52 -3.97
CA TYR A 198 22.60 18.85 -3.39
C TYR A 198 23.86 19.73 -3.32
N SER A 199 24.97 19.31 -3.95
CA SER A 199 26.26 20.03 -3.90
C SER A 199 26.23 21.44 -4.50
N ALA A 200 25.26 21.72 -5.38
CA ALA A 200 25.03 23.03 -5.97
C ALA A 200 24.27 23.99 -5.03
N GLU A 201 23.57 23.47 -4.01
CA GLU A 201 22.85 24.29 -3.06
C GLU A 201 23.79 24.85 -2.00
N SER A 202 23.64 26.14 -1.68
CA SER A 202 24.44 26.85 -0.66
C SER A 202 24.40 26.16 0.73
N PHE A 203 23.40 25.32 0.96
CA PHE A 203 23.21 24.45 2.13
C PHE A 203 24.34 23.43 2.34
N PHE A 204 24.91 22.87 1.27
CA PHE A 204 25.88 21.77 1.34
C PHE A 204 27.19 22.17 2.06
N LYS A 205 27.61 23.43 1.93
CA LYS A 205 28.86 23.93 2.54
C LYS A 205 28.77 24.08 4.05
N THR A 206 27.57 24.29 4.60
CA THR A 206 27.35 24.45 6.06
C THR A 206 26.93 23.13 6.72
N HIS A 207 26.34 22.20 5.97
CA HIS A 207 25.82 20.91 6.47
C HIS A 207 26.86 19.78 6.51
N SER A 208 28.14 20.13 6.34
CA SER A 208 29.27 19.20 6.27
C SER A 208 29.68 18.48 7.57
N PRO A 209 29.04 18.62 8.76
CA PRO A 209 29.36 17.75 9.89
C PRO A 209 28.17 16.86 10.27
N CYS A 210 27.67 16.03 9.35
CA CYS A 210 27.12 14.72 9.75
C CYS A 210 28.29 13.74 9.95
N ASN A 211 29.27 14.15 10.74
CA ASN A 211 30.39 13.30 11.13
C ASN A 211 29.86 12.31 12.15
N ILE A 212 29.70 11.06 11.71
CA ILE A 212 29.50 9.89 12.57
C ILE A 212 28.27 10.09 13.46
N CYS A 213 27.09 9.86 12.89
CA CYS A 213 25.85 9.88 13.66
C CYS A 213 24.92 8.74 13.24
N SER A 214 24.21 8.16 14.21
CA SER A 214 23.13 7.21 13.96
C SER A 214 21.99 7.94 13.27
N CYS A 215 21.58 7.48 12.09
CA CYS A 215 20.36 7.95 11.43
C CYS A 215 19.34 6.80 11.39
N GLY A 216 18.11 7.08 11.81
CA GLY A 216 16.97 6.19 11.62
C GLY A 216 16.40 6.38 10.23
N ARG A 217 16.23 5.30 9.46
CA ARG A 217 15.75 5.37 8.08
C ARG A 217 14.51 4.53 7.94
N ILE A 218 13.46 5.12 7.39
CA ILE A 218 12.15 4.48 7.31
C ILE A 218 11.65 4.63 5.87
N CYS A 219 11.52 3.51 5.17
CA CYS A 219 10.77 3.42 3.93
C CYS A 219 9.31 3.13 4.26
N THR A 220 8.42 3.97 3.77
CA THR A 220 6.97 3.85 3.93
C THR A 220 6.28 3.74 2.58
N CYS A 221 5.09 3.13 2.57
CA CYS A 221 4.22 3.10 1.40
C CYS A 221 2.78 3.46 1.79
N CYS A 222 2.12 4.19 0.91
CA CYS A 222 0.72 4.60 1.03
C CYS A 222 0.22 5.11 -0.35
N GLU A 223 -1.08 5.33 -0.48
CA GLU A 223 -1.63 6.08 -1.60
C GLU A 223 -1.23 7.55 -1.48
N ASN A 224 -0.67 8.12 -2.56
CA ASN A 224 -0.06 9.47 -2.57
C ASN A 224 0.94 9.69 -1.42
N ALA A 225 1.80 8.69 -1.17
CA ALA A 225 2.73 8.67 -0.07
C ALA A 225 3.67 9.88 -0.05
N ILE A 226 4.13 10.36 -1.21
CA ILE A 226 5.06 11.49 -1.28
C ILE A 226 4.36 12.76 -0.79
N GLN A 227 3.19 13.08 -1.36
CA GLN A 227 2.43 14.27 -0.98
C GLN A 227 2.01 14.24 0.49
N ARG A 228 1.47 13.12 0.98
CA ARG A 228 1.07 12.99 2.38
C ARG A 228 2.24 13.15 3.33
N LEU A 229 3.42 12.64 2.97
CA LEU A 229 4.60 12.77 3.82
C LEU A 229 5.13 14.21 3.84
N MET A 230 5.06 14.92 2.72
CA MET A 230 5.38 16.35 2.65
C MET A 230 4.45 17.18 3.54
N GLU A 231 3.14 16.92 3.49
CA GLU A 231 2.15 17.58 4.35
C GLU A 231 2.39 17.28 5.84
N LEU A 232 2.70 16.01 6.17
CA LEU A 232 2.98 15.59 7.54
C LEU A 232 4.28 16.22 8.08
N ALA A 233 5.30 16.37 7.25
CA ALA A 233 6.57 16.96 7.70
C ALA A 233 6.56 18.47 7.79
N GLY A 234 5.80 19.15 6.92
CA GLY A 234 5.73 20.61 6.88
C GLY A 234 6.92 21.25 6.16
N ASP A 235 6.97 22.59 6.18
CA ASP A 235 7.99 23.37 5.48
C ASP A 235 9.43 23.07 5.97
N ILE A 236 10.42 23.29 5.11
CA ILE A 236 11.86 23.07 5.42
C ILE A 236 12.32 23.88 6.65
N ASP A 237 11.78 25.09 6.81
CA ASP A 237 12.06 25.93 7.98
C ASP A 237 11.10 25.58 9.13
N PRO A 238 11.59 25.07 10.27
CA PRO A 238 10.77 24.74 11.44
C PRO A 238 9.91 25.92 11.93
N GLY A 239 10.40 27.16 11.80
CA GLY A 239 9.64 28.35 12.20
C GLY A 239 8.38 28.53 11.35
N LYS A 240 8.50 28.40 10.03
CA LYS A 240 7.37 28.45 9.10
C LYS A 240 6.46 27.23 9.23
N ALA A 241 7.05 26.05 9.41
CA ALA A 241 6.30 24.82 9.64
C ALA A 241 5.41 24.95 10.87
N LYS A 242 5.92 25.53 11.97
CA LYS A 242 5.17 25.74 13.21
C LYS A 242 4.01 26.73 13.05
N LEU A 243 4.18 27.76 12.22
CA LEU A 243 3.12 28.73 11.90
C LEU A 243 1.98 28.11 11.07
N LYS A 244 2.32 27.25 10.09
CA LYS A 244 1.32 26.57 9.26
C LYS A 244 0.65 25.41 9.98
N ASN A 245 1.45 24.55 10.62
CA ASN A 245 1.00 23.36 11.34
C ASN A 245 1.97 23.04 12.48
N ALA A 246 1.58 23.41 13.70
CA ALA A 246 2.36 23.17 14.91
C ALA A 246 2.64 21.69 15.21
N MET A 247 1.86 20.77 14.64
CA MET A 247 2.00 19.32 14.82
C MET A 247 2.80 18.63 13.71
N SER A 248 3.31 19.38 12.74
CA SER A 248 4.16 18.83 11.67
C SER A 248 5.49 18.31 12.20
N LEU A 249 6.08 17.30 11.56
CA LEU A 249 7.31 16.67 12.06
C LEU A 249 8.46 17.69 12.21
N ARG A 250 8.64 18.59 11.24
CA ARG A 250 9.69 19.62 11.31
C ARG A 250 9.38 20.69 12.35
N ALA A 251 8.12 20.98 12.65
CA ALA A 251 7.76 21.91 13.72
C ALA A 251 8.01 21.35 15.13
N VAL A 252 7.80 20.04 15.31
CA VAL A 252 7.95 19.37 16.62
C VAL A 252 9.41 18.95 16.86
N TYR A 253 10.06 18.36 15.86
CA TYR A 253 11.40 17.76 16.01
C TYR A 253 12.53 18.60 15.40
N GLY A 254 12.20 19.66 14.65
CA GLY A 254 13.19 20.59 14.09
C GLY A 254 13.52 21.72 15.07
N GLN A 255 14.81 22.06 15.15
CA GLN A 255 15.31 23.18 15.95
C GLN A 255 15.55 24.43 15.12
N ASN A 256 16.17 24.26 13.95
CA ASN A 256 16.55 25.33 13.02
C ASN A 256 16.59 24.77 11.59
N ILE A 257 16.81 25.60 10.57
CA ILE A 257 16.88 25.15 9.16
C ILE A 257 18.02 24.13 8.93
N VAL A 258 19.11 24.23 9.70
CA VAL A 258 20.23 23.26 9.70
C VAL A 258 19.89 21.96 10.44
N PHE A 259 18.99 22.02 11.42
CA PHE A 259 18.58 20.89 12.26
C PHE A 259 17.07 20.70 12.13
N GLY A 260 16.61 20.33 10.93
CA GLY A 260 15.18 20.25 10.60
C GLY A 260 14.45 18.98 11.10
N GLY A 261 15.09 18.10 11.87
CA GLY A 261 14.51 16.86 12.38
C GLY A 261 14.45 15.73 11.34
N VAL A 262 13.77 15.95 10.22
CA VAL A 262 13.50 14.93 9.20
C VAL A 262 13.75 15.43 7.76
N ASP A 263 14.31 14.57 6.93
CA ASP A 263 14.51 14.74 5.49
C ASP A 263 13.62 13.80 4.71
N ILE A 264 13.07 14.27 3.59
CA ILE A 264 12.11 13.54 2.74
C ILE A 264 12.56 13.65 1.29
N SER A 265 12.33 12.59 0.53
CA SER A 265 12.46 12.62 -0.93
C SER A 265 11.22 13.25 -1.56
N GLU A 266 11.41 14.34 -2.32
CA GLU A 266 10.31 15.15 -2.89
C GLU A 266 9.81 14.63 -4.25
N SER A 267 10.58 13.76 -4.92
CA SER A 267 10.25 13.20 -6.23
C SER A 267 10.35 11.67 -6.23
N PRO A 268 9.61 10.96 -7.10
CA PRO A 268 9.67 9.50 -7.18
C PRO A 268 11.06 9.01 -7.59
N GLU A 269 11.79 9.75 -8.42
CA GLU A 269 13.17 9.42 -8.80
C GLU A 269 14.13 9.52 -7.60
N CYS A 270 13.94 10.53 -6.75
CA CYS A 270 14.67 10.65 -5.49
C CYS A 270 14.34 9.48 -4.55
N VAL A 271 13.05 9.11 -4.41
CA VAL A 271 12.64 7.96 -3.58
C VAL A 271 13.33 6.68 -4.01
N VAL A 272 13.33 6.36 -5.31
CA VAL A 272 13.95 5.12 -5.83
C VAL A 272 15.45 5.10 -5.53
N ARG A 273 16.13 6.23 -5.78
CA ARG A 273 17.57 6.36 -5.56
C ARG A 273 17.95 6.29 -4.08
N ASP A 274 17.26 7.03 -3.24
CA ASP A 274 17.50 7.09 -1.80
C ASP A 274 17.21 5.71 -1.19
N THR A 275 16.09 5.09 -1.58
CA THR A 275 15.77 3.72 -1.17
C THR A 275 16.85 2.73 -1.61
N ALA A 276 17.31 2.80 -2.86
CA ALA A 276 18.36 1.92 -3.37
C ALA A 276 19.70 2.12 -2.64
N PHE A 277 20.03 3.35 -2.27
CA PHE A 277 21.24 3.69 -1.52
C PHE A 277 21.24 3.09 -0.10
N PHE A 278 20.07 2.98 0.56
CA PHE A 278 19.97 2.51 1.94
C PHE A 278 19.58 1.03 2.10
N PHE A 279 18.79 0.50 1.18
CA PHE A 279 18.14 -0.80 1.28
C PHE A 279 18.54 -1.75 0.15
N THR A 280 19.77 -1.63 -0.37
CA THR A 280 20.32 -2.58 -1.35
C THR A 280 20.32 -4.00 -0.77
N ASP A 281 19.85 -4.97 -1.56
CA ASP A 281 19.78 -6.38 -1.13
C ASP A 281 21.17 -7.03 -1.05
N CYS A 282 22.16 -6.48 -1.75
CA CYS A 282 23.55 -6.92 -1.66
C CYS A 282 24.30 -6.21 -0.53
N ARG A 283 24.47 -6.88 0.61
CA ARG A 283 25.14 -6.34 1.80
C ARG A 283 26.62 -5.99 1.56
N LEU A 284 27.25 -6.65 0.59
CA LEU A 284 28.63 -6.40 0.15
C LEU A 284 28.75 -5.11 -0.70
N MET A 285 27.65 -4.65 -1.28
CA MET A 285 27.56 -3.38 -2.03
C MET A 285 27.16 -2.19 -1.14
N LEU A 286 27.21 -2.35 0.19
CA LEU A 286 27.03 -1.26 1.15
C LEU A 286 28.36 -0.79 1.77
N PRO A 287 29.41 -0.43 1.00
CA PRO A 287 30.75 -0.20 1.54
C PRO A 287 30.90 1.08 2.38
N ARG A 288 29.81 1.80 2.70
CA ARG A 288 29.90 3.14 3.31
C ARG A 288 29.03 3.34 4.56
N MET A 289 28.40 2.30 5.10
CA MET A 289 27.57 2.44 6.31
C MET A 289 28.06 1.51 7.40
N ALA A 290 28.48 2.08 8.53
CA ALA A 290 28.92 1.29 9.67
C ALA A 290 27.70 0.73 10.43
N PRO A 291 27.75 -0.54 10.87
CA PRO A 291 26.68 -1.13 11.68
C PRO A 291 26.56 -0.39 13.03
N VAL A 292 25.32 -0.21 13.50
CA VAL A 292 25.06 0.46 14.80
C VAL A 292 25.43 -0.44 15.98
N ALA A 293 25.22 -1.75 15.83
CA ALA A 293 25.54 -2.73 16.83
C ALA A 293 26.85 -3.45 16.45
N MET A 294 27.78 -3.52 17.40
CA MET A 294 28.99 -4.34 17.31
C MET A 294 28.89 -5.47 18.34
N ILE A 295 29.17 -6.70 17.91
CA ILE A 295 29.26 -7.86 18.80
C ILE A 295 30.34 -7.56 19.85
N GLY A 296 29.97 -7.67 21.14
CA GLY A 296 30.84 -7.32 22.28
C GLY A 296 30.58 -5.95 22.92
N LYS A 297 29.79 -5.06 22.27
CA LYS A 297 29.35 -3.78 22.86
C LYS A 297 27.84 -3.72 23.17
N CYS A 298 27.09 -4.73 22.76
CA CYS A 298 25.66 -4.83 23.00
C CYS A 298 25.39 -5.99 23.98
N SER A 299 24.63 -5.72 25.04
CA SER A 299 24.30 -6.69 26.09
C SER A 299 23.00 -7.46 25.83
N SER A 300 22.14 -6.98 24.95
CA SER A 300 20.81 -7.56 24.71
C SER A 300 20.38 -7.45 23.25
N LEU A 301 19.68 -8.48 22.76
CA LEU A 301 18.96 -8.46 21.49
C LEU A 301 17.46 -8.38 21.77
N GLY A 302 16.83 -7.28 21.37
CA GLY A 302 15.38 -7.14 21.37
C GLY A 302 14.79 -7.48 20.02
N ILE A 303 13.86 -8.44 19.96
CA ILE A 303 13.10 -8.76 18.76
C ILE A 303 11.68 -8.25 18.96
N ILE A 304 11.28 -7.25 18.18
CA ILE A 304 9.90 -6.76 18.16
C ILE A 304 9.10 -7.72 17.27
N LYS A 305 8.30 -8.58 17.90
CA LYS A 305 7.36 -9.44 17.17
C LYS A 305 6.12 -8.61 16.83
N LEU A 306 5.94 -8.31 15.55
CA LEU A 306 4.68 -7.77 15.06
C LEU A 306 3.64 -8.87 15.20
N MET A 307 2.79 -8.79 16.23
CA MET A 307 1.56 -9.55 16.27
C MET A 307 0.63 -8.87 15.27
N LEU A 308 0.34 -9.55 14.16
CA LEU A 308 -0.80 -9.19 13.33
C LEU A 308 -2.00 -9.26 14.27
N CYS A 309 -2.64 -8.11 14.55
CA CYS A 309 -3.90 -8.12 15.27
C CYS A 309 -4.87 -8.99 14.47
N GLU A 310 -5.36 -10.05 15.11
CA GLU A 310 -6.44 -10.91 14.61
C GLU A 310 -7.75 -10.12 14.45
#